data_AF-A0A7C4SXW9-F1
#
_entry.id   AF-A0A7C4SXW9-F1
#
_cell.length_a   1.000
_cell.length_b   1.000
_cell.length_c   1.000
_cell.angle_alpha   90.00
_cell.angle_beta   90.00
_cell.angle_gamma   90.00
#
_symmetry.space_group_name_H-M   'P 1'
#
loop_
_entity.id
_entity.type
_entity.pdbx_description
1 polymer ?
#
loop_
_entity_poly.entity_id
_entity_poly.type
_entity_poly.pdbx_seq_one_letter_code
_entity_poly.pdbx_strand_id
1 'polypeptide(L)'
;MEETNLQGLTPEDAQAYILEYATSKKLAEKELETVKAEIASWLQKQQLAKNQGREDLVQAVQLKLDELNIKQTRLQEEIAELAAKIDTMKAQLPMLRARERTVDPDLLLAEMEMTLGKSTDDLKKEQELNATLNSMSADEALQKLKEKLNNPDKEQS
;
A
#
# COMPACT_ATOMS: atom_id res chain seq x y z
N MET A 1 -16.82 2.60 -5.04
CA MET A 1 -15.49 1.98 -5.04
C MET A 1 -15.19 1.66 -3.59
N GLU A 2 -14.97 0.40 -3.24
CA GLU A 2 -14.68 0.02 -1.85
C GLU A 2 -13.31 0.59 -1.45
N GLU A 3 -13.25 1.45 -0.43
CA GLU A 3 -12.00 2.05 0.10
C GLU A 3 -10.95 1.00 0.52
N THR A 4 -11.38 -0.24 0.72
CA THR A 4 -10.56 -1.39 1.13
C THR A 4 -10.16 -2.30 -0.04
N ASN A 5 -10.44 -1.92 -1.28
CA ASN A 5 -10.08 -2.73 -2.44
C ASN A 5 -8.60 -2.53 -2.83
N LEU A 6 -7.79 -3.57 -2.65
CA LEU A 6 -6.37 -3.57 -3.03
C LEU A 6 -6.11 -4.11 -4.45
N GLN A 7 -7.16 -4.37 -5.24
CA GLN A 7 -7.01 -4.87 -6.61
C GLN A 7 -6.25 -3.87 -7.49
N GLY A 8 -5.17 -4.35 -8.12
CA GLY A 8 -4.35 -3.56 -9.04
C GLY A 8 -3.10 -2.96 -8.41
N LEU A 9 -2.92 -3.10 -7.08
CA LEU A 9 -1.69 -2.75 -6.39
C LEU A 9 -0.71 -3.92 -6.38
N THR A 10 0.59 -3.61 -6.37
CA THR A 10 1.63 -4.60 -6.03
C THR A 10 1.50 -5.00 -4.56
N PRO A 11 2.01 -6.16 -4.14
CA PRO A 11 1.99 -6.55 -2.73
C PRO A 11 2.78 -5.61 -1.81
N GLU A 12 3.73 -4.85 -2.36
CA GLU A 12 4.51 -3.83 -1.65
C GLU A 12 3.67 -2.57 -1.44
N ASP A 13 3.04 -2.05 -2.50
CA ASP A 13 2.15 -0.88 -2.43
C ASP A 13 0.93 -1.14 -1.55
N ALA A 14 0.37 -2.35 -1.62
CA ALA A 14 -0.73 -2.79 -0.75
C ALA A 14 -0.33 -2.78 0.74
N GLN A 15 0.92 -3.15 1.06
CA GLN A 15 1.44 -3.09 2.43
C GLN A 15 1.67 -1.65 2.90
N ALA A 16 2.19 -0.79 2.02
CA ALA A 16 2.34 0.63 2.30
C ALA A 16 0.98 1.28 2.58
N TYR A 17 -0.03 0.97 1.77
CA TYR A 17 -1.39 1.46 1.98
C TYR A 17 -1.97 1.00 3.32
N ILE A 18 -1.83 -0.27 3.69
CA ILE A 18 -2.25 -0.78 5.02
C ILE A 18 -1.52 -0.04 6.16
N LEU A 19 -0.25 0.31 5.96
CA LEU A 19 0.53 1.03 6.96
C LEU A 19 -0.03 2.44 7.20
N GLU A 20 -0.53 3.14 6.18
CA GLU A 20 -1.18 4.45 6.33
C GLU A 20 -2.44 4.39 7.21
N TYR A 21 -3.25 3.35 7.04
CA TYR A 21 -4.40 3.13 7.94
C TYR A 21 -3.94 2.77 9.34
N ALA A 22 -2.86 1.99 9.47
CA ALA A 22 -2.31 1.61 10.77
C ALA A 22 -1.72 2.81 11.53
N THR A 23 -1.07 3.75 10.85
CA THR A 23 -0.58 4.99 11.46
C THR A 23 -1.74 5.89 11.88
N SER A 24 -2.76 6.01 11.03
CA SER A 24 -3.99 6.75 11.35
C SER A 24 -4.69 6.18 12.58
N LYS A 25 -4.84 4.85 12.66
CA LYS A 25 -5.37 4.16 13.84
C LYS A 25 -4.57 4.46 15.10
N LYS A 26 -3.22 4.41 15.02
CA LYS A 26 -2.35 4.74 16.17
C LYS A 26 -2.48 6.20 16.60
N LEU A 27 -2.67 7.12 15.67
CA LEU A 27 -2.89 8.53 15.99
C LEU A 27 -4.21 8.71 16.75
N ALA A 28 -5.30 8.09 16.26
CA ALA A 28 -6.59 8.09 16.93
C ALA A 28 -6.53 7.43 18.33
N GLU A 29 -5.79 6.33 18.50
CA GLU A 29 -5.55 5.69 19.80
C GLU A 29 -4.83 6.63 20.78
N LYS A 30 -3.83 7.38 20.30
CA LYS A 30 -3.12 8.37 21.12
C LYS A 30 -4.03 9.53 21.52
N GLU A 31 -4.88 10.00 20.60
CA GLU A 31 -5.86 11.04 20.90
C GLU A 31 -6.89 10.54 21.93
N LEU A 32 -7.36 9.30 21.79
CA LEU A 32 -8.26 8.68 22.75
C LEU A 32 -7.66 8.65 24.15
N GLU A 33 -6.38 8.32 24.28
CA GLU A 33 -5.69 8.30 25.57
C GLU A 33 -5.57 9.71 26.17
N THR A 34 -5.33 10.71 25.33
CA THR A 34 -5.31 12.12 25.75
C THR A 34 -6.69 12.56 26.27
N VAL A 35 -7.75 12.20 25.56
CA VAL A 35 -9.14 12.50 25.96
C VAL A 35 -9.50 11.80 27.28
N LYS A 36 -9.11 10.54 27.46
CA LYS A 36 -9.32 9.80 28.72
C LYS A 36 -8.62 10.48 29.90
N ALA A 37 -7.38 10.93 29.71
CA ALA A 37 -6.66 11.67 30.75
C ALA A 37 -7.36 13.01 31.07
N GLU A 38 -7.89 13.69 30.05
CA GLU A 38 -8.65 14.92 30.24
C GLU A 38 -9.95 14.69 31.02
N ILE A 39 -10.71 13.65 30.67
CA ILE A 39 -11.92 13.23 31.40
C ILE A 39 -11.60 12.97 32.87
N ALA A 40 -10.51 12.24 33.16
CA ALA A 40 -10.09 11.98 34.53
C ALA A 40 -9.78 13.28 35.31
N SER A 41 -9.12 14.25 34.67
CA SER A 41 -8.87 15.57 35.26
C SER A 41 -10.16 16.34 35.54
N TRP A 42 -11.11 16.34 34.61
CA TRP A 42 -12.39 17.01 34.78
C TRP A 42 -13.28 16.35 35.83
N LEU A 43 -13.23 15.03 35.98
CA LEU A 43 -13.90 14.32 37.07
C LEU A 43 -13.37 14.74 38.44
N GLN A 44 -12.05 14.89 38.59
CA GLN A 44 -11.46 15.42 39.83
C GLN A 44 -11.91 16.86 40.12
N LYS A 45 -11.97 17.71 39.08
CA LYS A 45 -12.50 19.09 39.21
C LYS A 45 -13.97 19.11 39.59
N GLN A 46 -14.78 18.19 39.07
CA GLN A 46 -16.19 18.05 39.43
C GLN A 46 -16.35 17.68 40.91
N GLN A 47 -15.56 16.73 41.40
CA GLN A 47 -15.57 16.34 42.81
C GLN A 47 -15.17 17.51 43.71
N LEU A 48 -14.14 18.27 43.32
CA LEU A 48 -13.73 19.47 44.06
C LEU A 48 -14.84 20.53 44.11
N ALA A 49 -15.52 20.78 42.99
CA ALA A 49 -16.65 21.72 42.93
C ALA A 49 -17.82 21.27 43.80
N LYS A 50 -18.15 19.97 43.79
CA LYS A 50 -19.16 19.37 44.69
C LYS A 50 -18.80 19.56 46.15
N ASN A 51 -17.54 19.29 46.51
CA ASN A 51 -17.06 19.43 47.90
C ASN A 51 -17.07 20.89 48.38
N GLN A 52 -16.95 21.85 47.46
CA GLN A 52 -17.02 23.29 47.76
C GLN A 52 -18.45 23.86 47.68
N GLY A 53 -19.46 23.04 47.40
CA GLY A 53 -20.86 23.48 47.29
C GLY A 53 -21.11 24.44 46.12
N ARG A 54 -20.27 24.43 45.08
CA ARG A 54 -20.41 25.30 43.90
C ARG A 54 -21.16 24.59 42.79
N GLU A 55 -22.49 24.58 42.89
CA GLU A 55 -23.37 23.85 41.95
C GLU A 55 -23.30 24.38 40.50
N ASP A 56 -23.06 25.67 40.33
CA ASP A 56 -22.83 26.32 39.04
C ASP A 56 -21.62 25.72 38.31
N LEU A 57 -20.51 25.53 39.03
CA LEU A 57 -19.31 24.88 38.49
C LEU A 57 -19.54 23.40 38.21
N VAL A 58 -20.33 22.70 39.04
CA VAL A 58 -20.65 21.28 38.82
C VAL A 58 -21.40 21.10 37.50
N GLN A 59 -22.37 21.96 37.21
CA GLN A 59 -23.12 21.92 35.94
C GLN A 59 -22.21 22.24 34.75
N ALA A 60 -21.37 23.27 34.84
CA ALA A 60 -20.43 23.62 33.78
C ALA A 60 -19.43 22.50 33.48
N VAL A 61 -18.91 21.84 34.53
CA VAL A 61 -18.01 20.69 34.38
C VAL A 61 -18.73 19.48 33.79
N GLN A 62 -19.99 19.23 34.17
CA GLN A 62 -20.78 18.13 33.60
C GLN A 62 -20.94 18.29 32.08
N LEU A 63 -21.26 19.49 31.60
CA LEU A 63 -21.36 19.75 30.16
C LEU A 63 -20.04 19.45 29.43
N LYS A 64 -18.89 19.81 30.02
CA LYS A 64 -17.58 19.46 29.45
C LYS A 64 -17.27 17.97 29.48
N LEU A 65 -17.66 17.27 30.53
CA LEU A 65 -17.54 15.81 30.58
C LEU A 65 -18.40 15.15 29.51
N ASP A 66 -19.62 15.64 29.28
CA ASP A 66 -20.51 15.11 28.25
C ASP A 66 -19.92 15.31 26.84
N GLU A 67 -19.39 16.51 26.55
CA GLU A 67 -18.66 16.79 25.30
C GLU A 67 -17.46 15.83 25.10
N LEU A 68 -16.65 15.65 26.15
CA LEU A 68 -15.48 14.77 26.09
C LEU A 68 -15.87 13.29 25.94
N ASN A 69 -16.95 12.84 26.58
CA ASN A 69 -17.47 11.49 26.44
C ASN A 69 -17.98 11.23 25.02
N ILE A 70 -18.67 12.18 24.40
CA ILE A 70 -19.06 12.08 22.99
C ILE A 70 -17.82 11.95 22.09
N LYS A 71 -16.79 12.77 22.35
CA LYS A 71 -15.52 12.69 21.62
C LYS A 71 -14.83 11.33 21.81
N GLN A 72 -14.84 10.81 23.04
CA GLN A 72 -14.29 9.49 23.37
C GLN A 72 -14.98 8.38 22.57
N THR A 73 -16.32 8.35 22.58
CA THR A 73 -17.11 7.35 21.84
C THR A 73 -16.81 7.43 20.35
N ARG A 74 -16.78 8.63 19.76
CA ARG A 74 -16.46 8.82 18.35
C ARG A 74 -15.07 8.29 17.99
N LEU A 75 -14.06 8.56 18.81
CA LEU A 75 -12.70 8.05 18.59
C LEU A 75 -12.66 6.52 18.71
N GLN A 76 -13.43 5.92 19.62
CA GLN A 76 -13.52 4.46 19.74
C GLN A 76 -14.16 3.82 18.50
N GLU A 77 -15.23 4.42 17.97
CA GLU A 77 -15.87 3.98 16.73
C GLU A 77 -14.90 4.08 15.54
N GLU A 78 -14.19 5.20 15.41
CA GLU A 78 -13.18 5.40 14.36
C GLU A 78 -12.05 4.37 14.43
N ILE A 79 -11.52 4.09 15.64
CA ILE A 79 -10.50 3.07 15.85
C ILE A 79 -11.02 1.68 15.44
N ALA A 80 -12.28 1.35 15.77
CA ALA A 80 -12.89 0.09 15.41
C ALA A 80 -13.10 -0.03 13.90
N GLU A 81 -13.54 1.04 13.24
CA GLU A 81 -13.68 1.10 11.78
C GLU A 81 -12.33 0.91 11.08
N LEU A 82 -11.30 1.64 11.51
CA LEU A 82 -9.95 1.52 10.97
C LEU A 82 -9.37 0.11 11.18
N ALA A 83 -9.62 -0.51 12.34
CA ALA A 83 -9.22 -1.89 12.60
C ALA A 83 -9.88 -2.86 11.60
N ALA A 84 -11.20 -2.75 11.40
CA ALA A 84 -11.94 -3.59 10.46
C ALA A 84 -11.46 -3.41 9.01
N LYS A 85 -11.17 -2.16 8.60
CA LYS A 85 -10.59 -1.86 7.28
C LYS A 85 -9.21 -2.51 7.12
N ILE A 86 -8.34 -2.37 8.12
CA ILE A 86 -7.00 -2.98 8.13
C ILE A 86 -7.08 -4.50 8.02
N ASP A 87 -7.97 -5.14 8.78
CA ASP A 87 -8.09 -6.60 8.77
C ASP A 87 -8.64 -7.12 7.43
N THR A 88 -9.59 -6.40 6.85
CA THR A 88 -10.09 -6.68 5.49
C THR A 88 -8.97 -6.61 4.46
N MET A 89 -8.16 -5.54 4.50
CA MET A 89 -7.02 -5.37 3.60
C MET A 89 -5.94 -6.45 3.81
N LYS A 90 -5.62 -6.79 5.06
CA LYS A 90 -4.67 -7.87 5.37
C LYS A 90 -5.13 -9.23 4.85
N ALA A 91 -6.44 -9.51 4.88
CA ALA A 91 -7.00 -10.75 4.34
C ALA A 91 -6.82 -10.87 2.82
N GLN A 92 -6.70 -9.75 2.09
CA GLN A 92 -6.48 -9.73 0.64
C GLN A 92 -5.00 -9.94 0.25
N LEU A 93 -4.04 -9.66 1.14
CA LEU A 93 -2.60 -9.73 0.83
C LEU A 93 -2.12 -11.12 0.33
N PRO A 94 -2.52 -12.26 0.90
CA PRO A 94 -2.08 -13.57 0.42
C PRO A 94 -2.51 -13.82 -1.03
N MET A 95 -3.71 -13.37 -1.41
CA MET A 95 -4.23 -13.51 -2.77
C MET A 95 -3.44 -12.63 -3.76
N LEU A 96 -3.10 -11.40 -3.37
CA LEU A 96 -2.25 -10.52 -4.18
C LEU A 96 -0.85 -11.12 -4.41
N ARG A 97 -0.22 -11.65 -3.36
CA ARG A 97 1.09 -12.33 -3.46
C ARG A 97 1.03 -13.59 -4.32
N ALA A 98 -0.07 -14.33 -4.24
CA ALA A 98 -0.28 -15.50 -5.09
C ALA A 98 -0.39 -15.10 -6.56
N ARG A 99 -1.14 -14.03 -6.86
CA ARG A 99 -1.30 -13.50 -8.23
C ARG A 99 0.04 -13.07 -8.83
N GLU A 100 0.87 -12.35 -8.07
CA GLU A 100 2.21 -11.95 -8.50
C GLU A 100 3.11 -13.16 -8.79
N ARG A 101 3.06 -14.21 -7.96
CA ARG A 101 3.82 -15.44 -8.18
C ARG A 101 3.33 -16.31 -9.34
N THR A 102 2.03 -16.26 -9.67
CA THR A 102 1.45 -17.10 -10.75
C THR A 102 1.66 -16.52 -12.15
N VAL A 103 2.15 -15.30 -12.29
CA VAL A 103 2.50 -14.71 -13.60
C VAL A 103 4.01 -14.71 -13.69
N ASP A 104 4.58 -15.78 -14.24
CA ASP A 104 5.97 -15.76 -14.71
C ASP A 104 5.98 -14.99 -16.03
N PRO A 105 6.52 -13.76 -16.07
CA PRO A 105 6.47 -12.91 -17.25
C PRO A 105 7.27 -13.52 -18.40
N ASP A 106 8.32 -14.29 -18.12
CA ASP A 106 9.14 -14.93 -19.14
C ASP A 106 8.41 -16.14 -19.74
N LEU A 107 7.72 -16.92 -18.90
CA LEU A 107 6.85 -18.01 -19.36
C LEU A 107 5.68 -17.47 -20.19
N LEU A 108 5.03 -16.41 -19.72
CA LEU A 108 3.92 -15.78 -20.44
C LEU A 108 4.38 -15.19 -21.77
N LEU A 109 5.54 -14.55 -21.80
CA LEU A 109 6.14 -14.04 -23.04
C LEU A 109 6.42 -15.19 -24.00
N ALA A 110 7.03 -16.28 -23.53
CA ALA A 110 7.31 -17.46 -24.35
C ALA A 110 6.02 -18.10 -24.91
N GLU A 111 4.96 -18.21 -24.10
CA GLU A 111 3.64 -18.70 -24.54
C GLU A 111 2.99 -17.76 -25.57
N MET A 112 3.11 -16.44 -25.39
CA MET A 112 2.63 -15.44 -26.34
C MET A 112 3.41 -15.49 -27.66
N GLU A 113 4.72 -15.69 -27.61
CA GLU A 113 5.57 -15.77 -28.79
C GLU A 113 5.33 -17.05 -29.60
N MET A 114 5.10 -18.18 -28.91
CA MET A 114 4.67 -19.43 -29.54
C MET A 114 3.29 -19.30 -30.20
N THR A 115 2.32 -18.64 -29.54
CA THR A 115 0.96 -18.45 -30.09
C THR A 115 0.91 -17.44 -31.24
N LEU A 116 1.80 -16.46 -31.26
CA LEU A 116 1.99 -15.52 -32.38
C LEU A 116 2.78 -16.12 -33.56
N GLY A 117 3.26 -17.36 -33.44
CA GLY A 117 3.93 -18.08 -34.52
C GLY A 117 5.38 -17.64 -34.78
N LYS A 118 6.05 -17.00 -33.81
CA LYS A 118 7.50 -16.79 -33.91
C LYS A 118 8.19 -18.16 -33.93
N SER A 119 9.05 -18.39 -34.91
CA SER A 119 9.76 -19.67 -35.02
C SER A 119 10.80 -19.78 -33.91
N THR A 120 11.16 -21.00 -33.50
CA THR A 120 12.23 -21.24 -32.51
C THR A 120 13.58 -20.65 -32.93
N ASP A 121 13.79 -20.40 -34.23
CA ASP A 121 14.99 -19.74 -34.73
C ASP A 121 14.95 -18.22 -34.56
N ASP A 122 13.76 -17.60 -34.65
CA ASP A 122 13.60 -16.16 -34.39
C ASP A 122 13.87 -15.84 -32.90
N LEU A 123 13.37 -16.71 -32.02
CA LEU A 123 13.59 -16.60 -30.56
C LEU A 123 15.07 -16.74 -30.18
N LYS A 124 15.78 -17.68 -30.80
CA LYS A 124 17.23 -17.84 -30.58
C LYS A 124 18.02 -16.64 -31.09
N LYS A 125 17.68 -16.12 -32.28
CA LYS A 125 18.31 -14.92 -32.83
C LYS A 125 18.08 -13.69 -31.95
N GLU A 126 16.87 -13.52 -31.41
CA GLU A 126 16.57 -12.42 -30.47
C GLU A 126 17.31 -12.57 -29.13
N GLN A 127 17.41 -13.78 -28.58
CA GLN A 127 18.17 -14.05 -27.35
C GLN A 127 19.67 -13.80 -27.52
N GLU A 128 20.27 -14.25 -28.63
CA GLU A 128 21.67 -14.00 -28.95
C GLU A 128 21.94 -12.50 -29.16
N LEU A 129 21.02 -11.80 -29.82
CA LEU A 129 21.12 -10.35 -30.02
C LEU A 129 21.05 -9.60 -28.69
N ASN A 130 20.11 -9.95 -27.82
CA ASN A 130 19.95 -9.35 -26.49
C ASN A 130 21.13 -9.64 -25.56
N ALA A 131 21.69 -10.86 -25.58
CA ALA A 131 22.90 -11.19 -24.82
C ALA A 131 24.10 -10.37 -25.31
N THR A 132 24.22 -10.20 -26.64
CA THR A 132 25.29 -9.38 -27.23
C THR A 132 25.10 -7.90 -26.87
N LEU A 133 23.88 -7.38 -26.94
CA LEU A 133 23.53 -5.99 -26.57
C LEU A 133 23.81 -5.69 -25.09
N ASN A 134 23.42 -6.59 -24.18
CA ASN A 134 23.63 -6.40 -22.74
C ASN A 134 25.10 -6.52 -22.31
N SER A 135 25.93 -7.19 -23.12
CA SER A 135 27.38 -7.31 -22.89
C SER A 135 28.21 -6.15 -23.48
N MET A 136 27.59 -5.23 -24.21
CA MET A 136 28.26 -4.15 -24.94
C MET A 136 27.79 -2.77 -24.47
N SER A 137 28.66 -1.77 -24.56
CA SER A 137 28.25 -0.39 -24.31
C SER A 137 27.29 0.09 -25.41
N ALA A 138 26.33 0.97 -25.07
CA ALA A 138 25.27 1.40 -25.98
C ALA A 138 25.80 1.96 -27.32
N ASP A 139 26.98 2.57 -27.31
CA ASP A 139 27.64 3.11 -28.50
C ASP A 139 28.22 2.01 -29.42
N GLU A 140 28.79 0.95 -28.87
CA GLU A 140 29.31 -0.18 -29.67
C GLU A 140 28.20 -1.02 -30.28
N ALA A 141 27.07 -1.15 -29.57
CA ALA A 141 25.89 -1.85 -30.08
C ALA A 141 25.27 -1.13 -31.29
N LEU A 142 25.17 0.21 -31.23
CA LEU A 142 24.67 1.02 -32.35
C LEU A 142 25.60 0.96 -33.57
N GLN A 143 26.91 0.91 -33.35
CA GLN A 143 27.88 0.81 -34.44
C GLN A 143 27.78 -0.54 -35.18
N LYS A 144 27.69 -1.66 -34.45
CA LYS A 144 27.51 -2.99 -35.06
C LYS A 144 26.16 -3.14 -35.78
N LEU A 145 25.09 -2.53 -35.26
CA LEU A 145 23.79 -2.55 -35.92
C LEU A 145 23.82 -1.78 -37.26
N LYS A 146 24.51 -0.63 -37.28
CA LYS A 146 24.74 0.14 -38.51
C LYS A 146 25.61 -0.62 -39.50
N GLU A 147 26.63 -1.34 -39.05
CA GLU A 147 27.46 -2.18 -39.92
C GLU A 147 26.66 -3.34 -40.55
N LYS A 148 25.78 -3.99 -39.77
CA LYS A 148 24.90 -5.05 -40.29
C LYS A 148 23.85 -4.51 -41.28
N LEU A 149 23.30 -3.32 -41.04
CA LEU A 149 22.34 -2.70 -41.96
C LEU A 149 22.98 -2.18 -43.25
N ASN A 150 24.26 -1.79 -43.21
CA ASN A 150 25.00 -1.33 -44.38
C ASN A 150 25.63 -2.47 -45.21
N ASN A 151 25.54 -3.73 -44.77
CA ASN A 151 26.16 -4.86 -45.48
C ASN A 151 25.24 -6.11 -45.48
N PRO A 152 24.18 -6.12 -46.31
CA PRO A 152 23.22 -7.23 -46.31
C PRO A 152 23.67 -8.51 -47.05
N ASP A 153 24.87 -8.57 -47.67
CA ASP A 153 25.26 -9.67 -48.56
C ASP A 153 26.59 -10.37 -48.21
N LYS A 154 26.70 -10.92 -47.00
CA LYS A 154 27.71 -11.97 -46.70
C LYS A 154 27.18 -13.05 -45.76
N GLU A 155 26.11 -13.72 -46.15
CA GLU A 155 25.73 -15.03 -45.58
C GLU A 155 25.38 -16.08 -46.65
N GLN A 156 25.91 -15.96 -47.88
CA GLN A 156 25.89 -17.06 -48.86
C GLN A 156 27.21 -17.16 -49.65
N SER A 157 28.18 -17.89 -49.10
CA SER A 157 29.09 -18.81 -49.80
C SER A 157 29.93 -19.59 -48.80
#